data_AF-A0A1G7JUR4-F1
#
_entry.id   AF-A0A1G7JUR4-F1
#
_cell.length_a   1.000
_cell.length_b   1.000
_cell.length_c   1.000
_cell.angle_alpha   90.00
_cell.angle_beta   90.00
_cell.angle_gamma   90.00
#
_symmetry.space_group_name_H-M   'P 1'
#
loop_
_entity.id
_entity.type
_entity.pdbx_description
1 polymer ?
#
loop_
_entity_poly.entity_id
_entity_poly.type
_entity_poly.pdbx_seq_one_letter_code
_entity_poly.pdbx_strand_id
1 'polypeptide(L)'
;MTEYTESEYSEYTDYSEYTNYTHSNNSTDDSENNKVKRICFAILVHNRKEVVIDLLDNIRCYCPNSSIVLFNGGDDPELCHGLGYPVCPTSRKLSYGVTAVYMLEVMRWLEDSNKKYDYLVNLDSDALFAKEGYESYIIREMENKDYMGVGTKVPDDDFYCLIQLRQEKKQWEPLLGQEPYFESFNVGQVYSRNLVQRFLNSDQYSLFHKNLMETEAFGVDELVFVTMTDRLGIQVHPYQEDVASTIRYRPHFPLDEMVHYLNQKPGCYLFHPVYRKMKDETRAAVRELMKREIQYDPDIQESFINKDLGRFPYMIRRKKNKGTVMEWIAASEEEGLLYWKVKSGILYGPYSFGSGKVSGLSVLETSYGNIEVICRIGTSLVHFWRDDDTGEWFQSDTFAEEVVGMPSFIQSSYGSFEVLAPLKGGGLGHWWRNNDNPEHPWIGPHVFGKDHFTDAILIENNSSQLTAVVLQNDVYKYFVRDDRNSWQWLGPYE
;
A
#
# COMPACT_ATOMS: atom_id res chain seq x y z
N MET A 1 -5.94 -19.52 -46.75
CA MET A 1 -5.07 -20.54 -46.12
C MET A 1 -3.70 -19.93 -45.96
N THR A 2 -3.43 -19.43 -44.75
CA THR A 2 -2.09 -19.22 -44.21
C THR A 2 -2.27 -19.25 -42.70
N GLU A 3 -1.60 -20.21 -42.09
CA GLU A 3 -1.79 -20.73 -40.74
C GLU A 3 -1.34 -19.71 -39.68
N TYR A 4 -2.14 -19.57 -38.62
CA TYR A 4 -1.71 -18.97 -37.37
C TYR A 4 -0.99 -20.06 -36.57
N THR A 5 0.28 -19.86 -36.27
CA THR A 5 1.03 -20.72 -35.35
C THR A 5 0.85 -20.22 -33.92
N GLU A 6 0.28 -21.10 -33.10
CA GLU A 6 0.27 -21.04 -31.64
C GLU A 6 1.67 -21.22 -31.05
N SER A 7 1.77 -20.86 -29.77
CA SER A 7 2.78 -21.24 -28.77
C SER A 7 4.04 -20.37 -28.66
N GLU A 8 4.09 -19.59 -27.58
CA GLU A 8 5.08 -19.73 -26.49
C GLU A 8 4.65 -18.85 -25.31
N TYR A 9 3.68 -19.34 -24.53
CA TYR A 9 3.37 -18.87 -23.19
C TYR A 9 3.75 -20.00 -22.22
N SER A 10 4.96 -19.96 -21.69
CA SER A 10 5.29 -20.62 -20.43
C SER A 10 6.67 -20.18 -19.98
N GLU A 11 6.74 -19.47 -18.85
CA GLU A 11 7.60 -19.90 -17.74
C GLU A 11 7.04 -19.26 -16.47
N TYR A 12 6.40 -20.12 -15.68
CA TYR A 12 5.86 -19.83 -14.37
C TYR A 12 7.01 -19.66 -13.38
N THR A 13 6.99 -18.58 -12.59
CA THR A 13 7.70 -18.57 -11.31
C THR A 13 7.05 -19.61 -10.42
N ASP A 14 7.78 -20.66 -10.07
CA ASP A 14 7.36 -21.65 -9.08
C ASP A 14 7.35 -20.99 -7.70
N TYR A 15 6.15 -20.76 -7.15
CA TYR A 15 5.97 -20.13 -5.84
C TYR A 15 6.06 -21.12 -4.67
N SER A 16 6.48 -22.36 -4.89
CA SER A 16 6.52 -23.38 -3.84
C SER A 16 7.64 -23.20 -2.79
N GLU A 17 8.59 -22.27 -2.99
CA GLU A 17 9.72 -22.05 -2.07
C GLU A 17 9.53 -20.89 -1.06
N TYR A 18 8.46 -20.10 -1.14
CA TYR A 18 8.30 -18.87 -0.34
C TYR A 18 7.79 -19.06 1.11
N THR A 19 8.12 -20.17 1.79
CA THR A 19 7.54 -20.50 3.12
C THR A 19 8.50 -20.53 4.32
N ASN A 20 9.78 -20.18 4.17
CA ASN A 20 10.76 -20.37 5.25
C ASN A 20 11.44 -19.08 5.76
N TYR A 21 10.70 -18.00 5.98
CA TYR A 21 11.19 -16.89 6.81
C TYR A 21 10.13 -16.48 7.83
N THR A 22 10.17 -17.16 8.97
CA THR A 22 9.57 -16.70 10.22
C THR A 22 10.58 -15.80 10.92
N HIS A 23 10.18 -14.59 11.36
CA HIS A 23 10.96 -13.86 12.35
C HIS A 23 11.25 -14.78 13.54
N SER A 24 12.53 -15.01 13.80
CA SER A 24 12.97 -15.80 14.94
C SER A 24 12.73 -15.00 16.22
N ASN A 25 11.55 -15.15 16.80
CA ASN A 25 11.41 -14.92 18.24
C ASN A 25 11.98 -16.14 18.95
N ASN A 26 13.04 -15.91 19.72
CA ASN A 26 13.58 -16.87 20.67
C ASN A 26 12.49 -17.30 21.67
N SER A 27 11.90 -18.47 21.45
CA SER A 27 11.34 -19.29 22.54
C SER A 27 11.39 -20.75 22.12
N THR A 28 12.12 -21.54 22.91
CA THR A 28 12.34 -22.98 22.79
C THR A 28 11.04 -23.80 22.86
N ASP A 29 11.00 -24.84 22.02
CA ASP A 29 10.19 -26.07 22.09
C ASP A 29 8.66 -25.94 22.20
N ASP A 30 7.99 -26.12 21.05
CA ASP A 30 6.84 -27.03 20.92
C ASP A 30 6.63 -27.36 19.42
N SER A 31 7.15 -28.52 19.02
CA SER A 31 6.94 -29.12 17.70
C SER A 31 5.57 -29.82 17.60
N GLU A 32 4.95 -29.75 16.41
CA GLU A 32 3.72 -30.44 15.95
C GLU A 32 2.38 -29.66 16.05
N ASN A 33 2.18 -28.61 15.20
CA ASN A 33 0.95 -28.38 14.39
C ASN A 33 0.74 -26.97 13.81
N ASN A 34 1.64 -25.99 13.96
CA ASN A 34 1.39 -24.66 13.40
C ASN A 34 1.63 -24.59 11.89
N LYS A 35 0.68 -25.08 11.10
CA LYS A 35 0.60 -24.83 9.66
C LYS A 35 0.41 -23.33 9.45
N VAL A 36 1.44 -22.65 8.93
CA VAL A 36 1.40 -21.23 8.58
C VAL A 36 0.18 -20.95 7.72
N LYS A 37 -0.73 -20.11 8.24
CA LYS A 37 -1.96 -19.71 7.54
C LYS A 37 -1.61 -18.68 6.47
N ARG A 38 -2.17 -18.86 5.27
CA ARG A 38 -1.92 -17.99 4.11
C ARG A 38 -3.12 -17.08 3.84
N ILE A 39 -2.87 -15.79 3.76
CA ILE A 39 -3.87 -14.80 3.38
C ILE A 39 -3.70 -14.48 1.88
N CYS A 40 -4.81 -14.37 1.17
CA CYS A 40 -4.85 -13.85 -0.20
C CYS A 40 -5.74 -12.60 -0.25
N PHE A 41 -5.19 -11.49 -0.72
CA PHE A 41 -5.96 -10.29 -1.03
C PHE A 41 -6.52 -10.37 -2.45
N ALA A 42 -7.84 -10.30 -2.58
CA ALA A 42 -8.51 -10.04 -3.85
C ALA A 42 -8.75 -8.53 -3.97
N ILE A 43 -8.14 -7.90 -4.97
CA ILE A 43 -8.19 -6.44 -5.13
C ILE A 43 -8.95 -6.08 -6.42
N LEU A 44 -10.05 -5.35 -6.26
CA LEU A 44 -10.75 -4.74 -7.38
C LEU A 44 -10.08 -3.41 -7.75
N VAL A 45 -9.57 -3.32 -8.97
CA VAL A 45 -8.91 -2.11 -9.51
C VAL A 45 -9.64 -1.62 -10.75
N HIS A 46 -9.75 -0.30 -10.90
CA HIS A 46 -10.57 0.28 -11.98
C HIS A 46 -10.00 1.53 -12.65
N ASN A 47 -8.98 2.18 -12.08
CA ASN A 47 -8.26 3.28 -12.72
C ASN A 47 -6.89 3.53 -12.06
N ARG A 48 -6.14 4.49 -12.63
CA ARG A 48 -4.90 5.07 -12.07
C ARG A 48 -3.86 4.01 -11.69
N LYS A 49 -3.11 3.56 -12.70
CA LYS A 49 -2.04 2.55 -12.55
C LYS A 49 -1.04 2.89 -11.45
N GLU A 50 -0.70 4.17 -11.29
CA GLU A 50 0.20 4.66 -10.25
C GLU A 50 -0.35 4.44 -8.83
N VAL A 51 -1.66 4.55 -8.63
CA VAL A 51 -2.33 4.29 -7.35
C VAL A 51 -2.38 2.79 -7.06
N VAL A 52 -2.59 1.97 -8.08
CA VAL A 52 -2.53 0.50 -7.95
C VAL A 52 -1.13 0.07 -7.54
N ILE A 53 -0.10 0.61 -8.18
CA ILE A 53 1.31 0.40 -7.81
C ILE A 53 1.56 0.78 -6.35
N ASP A 54 1.11 1.96 -5.94
CA ASP A 54 1.27 2.47 -4.57
C ASP A 54 0.61 1.54 -3.53
N LEU A 55 -0.58 1.00 -3.83
CA LEU A 55 -1.24 -0.01 -3.00
C LEU A 55 -0.48 -1.35 -2.96
N LEU A 56 0.04 -1.80 -4.10
CA LEU A 56 0.78 -3.07 -4.16
C LEU A 56 2.07 -2.99 -3.32
N ASP A 57 2.82 -1.90 -3.46
CA ASP A 57 4.03 -1.64 -2.67
C ASP A 57 3.66 -1.53 -1.17
N ASN A 58 2.54 -0.88 -0.85
CA ASN A 58 2.01 -0.76 0.50
C ASN A 58 1.67 -2.11 1.15
N ILE A 59 0.99 -3.01 0.43
CA ILE A 59 0.69 -4.37 0.91
C ILE A 59 1.99 -5.16 1.10
N ARG A 60 2.97 -5.01 0.21
CA ARG A 60 4.27 -5.70 0.35
C ARG A 60 5.04 -5.26 1.59
N CYS A 61 4.91 -4.00 1.98
CA CYS A 61 5.50 -3.50 3.23
C CYS A 61 4.77 -4.05 4.46
N TYR A 62 3.45 -3.84 4.57
CA TYR A 62 2.74 -4.08 5.84
C TYR A 62 2.08 -5.46 5.97
N CYS A 63 1.94 -6.19 4.85
CA CYS A 63 1.41 -7.56 4.79
C CYS A 63 2.29 -8.46 3.90
N PRO A 64 3.58 -8.64 4.24
CA PRO A 64 4.55 -9.29 3.38
C PRO A 64 4.27 -10.79 3.17
N ASN A 65 3.49 -11.43 4.05
CA ASN A 65 3.23 -12.88 4.01
C ASN A 65 1.98 -13.25 3.19
N SER A 66 1.28 -12.24 2.65
CA SER A 66 0.04 -12.40 1.90
C SER A 66 0.27 -12.47 0.39
N SER A 67 -0.48 -13.33 -0.29
CA SER A 67 -0.58 -13.30 -1.75
C SER A 67 -1.57 -12.21 -2.20
N ILE A 68 -1.40 -11.71 -3.41
CA ILE A 68 -2.30 -10.72 -4.02
C ILE A 68 -2.80 -11.27 -5.34
N VAL A 69 -4.08 -11.08 -5.61
CA VAL A 69 -4.67 -11.25 -6.93
C VAL A 69 -5.48 -10.03 -7.32
N LEU A 70 -5.45 -9.68 -8.61
CA LEU A 70 -6.10 -8.50 -9.15
C LEU A 70 -7.33 -8.88 -9.96
N PHE A 71 -8.34 -8.03 -9.92
CA PHE A 71 -9.43 -8.03 -10.89
C PHE A 71 -9.50 -6.65 -11.54
N ASN A 72 -9.32 -6.59 -12.86
CA ASN A 72 -9.42 -5.33 -13.59
C ASN A 72 -10.89 -5.04 -13.94
N GLY A 73 -11.53 -4.23 -13.11
CA GLY A 73 -12.88 -3.69 -13.28
C GLY A 73 -12.95 -2.39 -14.08
N GLY A 74 -11.82 -1.91 -14.61
CA GLY A 74 -11.68 -0.58 -15.20
C GLY A 74 -11.99 -0.48 -16.69
N ASP A 75 -11.94 0.75 -17.19
CA ASP A 75 -12.05 1.05 -18.62
C ASP A 75 -10.78 0.68 -19.41
N ASP A 76 -9.61 0.74 -18.76
CA ASP A 76 -8.31 0.45 -19.37
C ASP A 76 -7.97 -1.05 -19.23
N PRO A 77 -7.97 -1.84 -20.31
CA PRO A 77 -7.62 -3.27 -20.23
C PRO A 77 -6.15 -3.50 -19.82
N GLU A 78 -5.26 -2.53 -20.06
CA GLU A 78 -3.82 -2.61 -19.75
C GLU A 78 -3.47 -2.07 -18.35
N LEU A 79 -4.48 -1.72 -17.54
CA LEU A 79 -4.29 -1.18 -16.19
C LEU A 79 -3.37 -2.07 -15.34
N CYS A 80 -3.57 -3.39 -15.42
CA CYS A 80 -2.78 -4.39 -14.66
C CYS A 80 -1.55 -4.90 -15.41
N HIS A 81 -1.32 -4.49 -16.66
CA HIS A 81 -0.22 -5.00 -17.47
C HIS A 81 1.14 -4.69 -16.85
N GLY A 82 2.01 -5.69 -16.75
CA GLY A 82 3.37 -5.51 -16.23
C GLY A 82 3.46 -5.16 -14.74
N LEU A 83 2.38 -5.35 -13.96
CA LEU A 83 2.43 -5.16 -12.50
C LEU A 83 3.08 -6.33 -11.75
N GLY A 84 3.30 -7.48 -12.40
CA GLY A 84 3.89 -8.66 -11.76
C GLY A 84 2.95 -9.47 -10.87
N TYR A 85 1.65 -9.14 -10.86
CA TYR A 85 0.64 -9.82 -10.05
C TYR A 85 -0.35 -10.62 -10.90
N PRO A 86 -0.83 -11.79 -10.44
CA PRO A 86 -1.86 -12.55 -11.14
C PRO A 86 -3.16 -11.74 -11.29
N VAL A 87 -3.68 -11.70 -12.50
CA VAL A 87 -4.95 -11.04 -12.83
C VAL A 87 -6.00 -12.09 -13.14
N CYS A 88 -7.20 -11.95 -12.58
CA CYS A 88 -8.31 -12.87 -12.83
C CYS A 88 -8.65 -12.87 -14.33
N PRO A 89 -8.65 -14.04 -15.02
CA PRO A 89 -8.87 -14.10 -16.47
C PRO A 89 -10.23 -13.58 -16.93
N THR A 90 -11.22 -13.53 -16.03
CA THR A 90 -12.57 -13.00 -16.32
C THR A 90 -12.68 -11.48 -16.12
N SER A 91 -11.56 -10.81 -15.82
CA SER A 91 -11.49 -9.35 -15.65
C SER A 91 -12.13 -8.64 -16.84
N ARG A 92 -12.99 -7.67 -16.52
CA ARG A 92 -13.74 -6.85 -17.47
C ARG A 92 -14.19 -5.60 -16.76
N LYS A 93 -14.49 -4.55 -17.54
CA LYS A 93 -15.14 -3.36 -17.00
C LYS A 93 -16.38 -3.73 -16.19
N LEU A 94 -16.46 -3.22 -14.97
CA LEU A 94 -17.63 -3.32 -14.10
C LEU A 94 -18.28 -1.94 -13.93
N SER A 95 -19.57 -1.95 -13.64
CA SER A 95 -20.33 -0.72 -13.38
C SER A 95 -20.16 -0.31 -11.93
N TYR A 96 -20.03 1.00 -11.67
CA TYR A 96 -19.93 1.52 -10.31
C TYR A 96 -21.13 1.08 -9.47
N GLY A 97 -20.87 0.45 -8.32
CA GLY A 97 -21.89 -0.08 -7.43
C GLY A 97 -22.47 -1.44 -7.83
N VAL A 98 -22.10 -1.99 -8.98
CA VAL A 98 -22.54 -3.31 -9.46
C VAL A 98 -21.28 -4.14 -9.76
N THR A 99 -20.56 -4.47 -8.68
CA THR A 99 -19.22 -5.06 -8.74
C THR A 99 -19.16 -6.47 -8.18
N ALA A 100 -20.18 -6.90 -7.42
CA ALA A 100 -20.17 -8.11 -6.60
C ALA A 100 -19.75 -9.40 -7.33
N VAL A 101 -20.03 -9.51 -8.63
CA VAL A 101 -19.67 -10.69 -9.43
C VAL A 101 -18.18 -10.99 -9.45
N TYR A 102 -17.35 -9.95 -9.37
CA TYR A 102 -15.90 -10.08 -9.45
C TYR A 102 -15.37 -11.02 -8.35
N MET A 103 -15.94 -10.94 -7.15
CA MET A 103 -15.46 -11.69 -6.00
C MET A 103 -15.75 -13.19 -6.16
N LEU A 104 -16.93 -13.54 -6.67
CA LEU A 104 -17.28 -14.95 -6.94
C LEU A 104 -16.42 -15.53 -8.08
N GLU A 105 -16.09 -14.73 -9.10
CA GLU A 105 -15.21 -15.16 -10.18
C GLU A 105 -13.75 -15.33 -9.73
N VAL A 106 -13.25 -14.44 -8.85
CA VAL A 106 -11.94 -14.61 -8.22
C VAL A 106 -11.92 -15.89 -7.39
N MET A 107 -12.94 -16.13 -6.56
CA MET A 107 -13.08 -17.38 -5.80
C MET A 107 -13.00 -18.61 -6.70
N ARG A 108 -13.78 -18.65 -7.79
CA ARG A 108 -13.77 -19.74 -8.77
C ARG A 108 -12.38 -19.93 -9.38
N TRP A 109 -11.76 -18.85 -9.84
CA TRP A 109 -10.44 -18.89 -10.46
C TRP A 109 -9.35 -19.37 -9.50
N LEU A 110 -9.39 -18.97 -8.23
CA LEU A 110 -8.43 -19.43 -7.22
C LEU A 110 -8.53 -20.95 -7.01
N GLU A 111 -9.75 -21.51 -6.91
CA GLU A 111 -9.94 -22.95 -6.75
C GLU A 111 -9.60 -23.73 -8.04
N ASP A 112 -10.04 -23.26 -9.21
CA ASP A 112 -9.76 -23.92 -10.50
C ASP A 112 -8.25 -23.94 -10.81
N SER A 113 -7.53 -22.90 -10.38
CA SER A 113 -6.06 -22.82 -10.50
C SER A 113 -5.31 -23.51 -9.36
N ASN A 114 -6.02 -24.16 -8.43
CA ASN A 114 -5.48 -24.79 -7.22
C ASN A 114 -4.50 -23.89 -6.43
N LYS A 115 -4.81 -22.59 -6.35
CA LYS A 115 -4.00 -21.64 -5.59
C LYS A 115 -4.14 -21.92 -4.10
N LYS A 116 -3.02 -21.85 -3.39
CA LYS A 116 -2.97 -22.16 -1.96
C LYS A 116 -3.20 -20.90 -1.12
N TYR A 117 -4.34 -20.83 -0.46
CA TYR A 117 -4.68 -19.84 0.56
C TYR A 117 -5.52 -20.50 1.66
N ASP A 118 -5.57 -19.87 2.83
CA ASP A 118 -6.42 -20.28 3.96
C ASP A 118 -7.54 -19.26 4.17
N TYR A 119 -7.25 -17.97 3.97
CA TYR A 119 -8.20 -16.86 4.05
C TYR A 119 -8.13 -15.97 2.80
N LEU A 120 -9.29 -15.56 2.27
CA LEU A 120 -9.44 -14.60 1.18
C LEU A 120 -10.01 -13.30 1.73
N VAL A 121 -9.35 -12.17 1.47
CA VAL A 121 -9.76 -10.84 1.96
C VAL A 121 -10.07 -9.93 0.77
N ASN A 122 -11.23 -9.28 0.80
CA ASN A 122 -11.66 -8.31 -0.20
C ASN A 122 -11.06 -6.92 0.06
N LEU A 123 -10.42 -6.30 -0.94
CA LEU A 123 -9.92 -4.93 -0.88
C LEU A 123 -10.27 -4.12 -2.14
N ASP A 124 -10.43 -2.81 -1.95
CA ASP A 124 -10.55 -1.84 -3.04
C ASP A 124 -9.23 -1.07 -3.25
N SER A 125 -9.04 -0.54 -4.47
CA SER A 125 -7.84 0.24 -4.85
C SER A 125 -7.60 1.55 -4.05
N ASP A 126 -8.56 2.00 -3.25
CA ASP A 126 -8.45 3.15 -2.35
C ASP A 126 -8.29 2.78 -0.87
N ALA A 127 -8.02 1.51 -0.54
CA ALA A 127 -7.56 1.11 0.78
C ALA A 127 -6.03 1.32 0.93
N LEU A 128 -5.54 1.56 2.15
CA LEU A 128 -4.12 1.60 2.48
C LEU A 128 -3.87 1.05 3.89
N PHE A 129 -2.79 0.29 4.05
CA PHE A 129 -2.24 -0.10 5.34
C PHE A 129 -1.31 0.99 5.86
N ALA A 130 -1.44 1.37 7.14
CA ALA A 130 -0.59 2.39 7.76
C ALA A 130 0.35 1.82 8.82
N LYS A 131 0.22 0.53 9.15
CA LYS A 131 0.99 -0.18 10.16
C LYS A 131 0.91 -1.70 9.94
N GLU A 132 1.93 -2.41 10.38
CA GLU A 132 1.94 -3.88 10.45
C GLU A 132 0.93 -4.46 11.45
N GLY A 133 0.66 -5.77 11.32
CA GLY A 133 -0.13 -6.53 12.27
C GLY A 133 -1.50 -6.99 11.74
N TYR A 134 -1.92 -6.49 10.58
CA TYR A 134 -3.18 -6.90 9.96
C TYR A 134 -3.24 -8.41 9.68
N GLU A 135 -2.17 -9.00 9.16
CA GLU A 135 -2.11 -10.43 8.88
C GLU A 135 -2.31 -11.27 10.15
N SER A 136 -1.60 -10.91 11.22
CA SER A 136 -1.71 -11.56 12.53
C SER A 136 -3.11 -11.40 13.12
N TYR A 137 -3.71 -10.21 12.97
CA TYR A 137 -5.09 -9.96 13.36
C TYR A 137 -6.05 -10.89 12.61
N ILE A 138 -5.97 -10.97 11.28
CA ILE A 138 -6.83 -11.86 10.49
C ILE A 138 -6.65 -13.32 10.90
N ILE A 139 -5.41 -13.79 11.04
CA ILE A 139 -5.13 -15.18 11.41
C ILE A 139 -5.74 -15.54 12.77
N ARG A 140 -5.58 -14.66 13.76
CA ARG A 140 -6.12 -14.84 15.11
C ARG A 140 -7.64 -14.76 15.11
N GLU A 141 -8.21 -13.73 14.50
CA GLU A 141 -9.65 -13.52 14.56
C GLU A 141 -10.43 -14.55 13.74
N MET A 142 -9.86 -15.07 12.65
CA MET A 142 -10.47 -16.12 11.83
C MET A 142 -10.26 -17.54 12.38
N GLU A 143 -9.55 -17.69 13.51
CA GLU A 143 -9.37 -19.00 14.12
C GLU A 143 -10.73 -19.64 14.44
N ASN A 144 -10.98 -20.83 13.87
CA ASN A 144 -12.24 -21.56 13.95
C ASN A 144 -13.47 -20.82 13.39
N LYS A 145 -13.27 -19.81 12.52
CA LYS A 145 -14.35 -19.09 11.82
C LYS A 145 -14.22 -19.25 10.31
N ASP A 146 -15.36 -19.24 9.64
CA ASP A 146 -15.43 -19.32 8.19
C ASP A 146 -15.64 -17.94 7.53
N TYR A 147 -16.15 -16.97 8.29
CA TYR A 147 -16.46 -15.63 7.80
C TYR A 147 -16.21 -14.56 8.87
N MET A 148 -15.68 -13.41 8.45
CA MET A 148 -15.64 -12.19 9.24
C MET A 148 -15.84 -10.97 8.34
N GLY A 149 -16.62 -9.99 8.78
CA GLY A 149 -16.97 -8.82 7.98
C GLY A 149 -17.05 -7.50 8.76
N VAL A 150 -16.82 -6.39 8.07
CA VAL A 150 -16.86 -5.05 8.68
C VAL A 150 -18.32 -4.62 8.85
N GLY A 151 -18.71 -4.25 10.07
CA GLY A 151 -20.08 -3.81 10.36
C GLY A 151 -21.14 -4.92 10.21
N THR A 152 -20.78 -6.20 10.34
CA THR A 152 -21.71 -7.30 10.12
C THR A 152 -22.89 -7.28 11.09
N LYS A 153 -24.11 -7.09 10.57
CA LYS A 153 -25.36 -7.08 11.35
C LYS A 153 -26.57 -7.37 10.46
N VAL A 154 -27.76 -7.41 11.05
CA VAL A 154 -29.00 -7.27 10.27
C VAL A 154 -29.14 -5.80 9.87
N PRO A 155 -29.31 -5.47 8.58
CA PRO A 155 -29.44 -4.10 8.11
C PRO A 155 -30.69 -3.42 8.67
N ASP A 156 -30.61 -2.11 8.83
CA ASP A 156 -31.79 -1.28 9.10
C ASP A 156 -32.69 -1.23 7.85
N ASP A 157 -34.00 -1.04 8.02
CA ASP A 157 -34.96 -1.12 6.91
C ASP A 157 -34.75 -0.06 5.81
N ASP A 158 -34.11 1.04 6.15
CA ASP A 158 -33.76 2.15 5.25
C ASP A 158 -32.35 2.02 4.64
N PHE A 159 -31.63 0.93 4.90
CA PHE A 159 -30.34 0.67 4.29
C PHE A 159 -30.45 0.64 2.76
N TYR A 160 -29.67 1.51 2.09
CA TYR A 160 -29.81 1.75 0.66
C TYR A 160 -29.65 0.47 -0.18
N CYS A 161 -28.63 -0.36 0.10
CA CYS A 161 -28.41 -1.58 -0.66
C CYS A 161 -29.55 -2.60 -0.47
N LEU A 162 -30.15 -2.65 0.72
CA LEU A 162 -31.32 -3.50 0.98
C LEU A 162 -32.53 -3.03 0.16
N ILE A 163 -32.77 -1.72 0.10
CA ILE A 163 -33.82 -1.14 -0.74
C ILE A 163 -33.61 -1.51 -2.22
N GLN A 164 -32.37 -1.46 -2.71
CA GLN A 164 -32.05 -1.84 -4.09
C GLN A 164 -32.28 -3.34 -4.34
N LEU A 165 -31.79 -4.20 -3.45
CA LEU A 165 -31.99 -5.66 -3.55
C LEU A 165 -33.48 -6.04 -3.54
N ARG A 166 -34.29 -5.35 -2.73
CA ARG A 166 -35.76 -5.56 -2.65
C ARG A 166 -36.47 -5.24 -3.97
N GLN A 167 -35.94 -4.35 -4.82
CA GLN A 167 -36.49 -4.11 -6.17
C GLN A 167 -36.34 -5.33 -7.08
N GLU A 168 -35.30 -6.14 -6.83
CA GLU A 168 -35.00 -7.38 -7.53
C GLU A 168 -35.40 -8.63 -6.71
N LYS A 169 -36.37 -8.52 -5.79
CA LYS A 169 -36.77 -9.62 -4.89
C LYS A 169 -37.02 -10.94 -5.63
N LYS A 170 -37.72 -10.92 -6.78
CA LYS A 170 -38.01 -12.14 -7.56
C LYS A 170 -36.75 -12.87 -8.06
N GLN A 171 -35.66 -12.13 -8.28
CA GLN A 171 -34.37 -12.68 -8.71
C GLN A 171 -33.62 -13.27 -7.50
N TRP A 172 -33.61 -12.55 -6.37
CA TRP A 172 -32.79 -12.91 -5.21
C TRP A 172 -33.43 -13.87 -4.21
N GLU A 173 -34.75 -13.81 -4.00
CA GLU A 173 -35.48 -14.65 -3.05
C GLU A 173 -35.33 -16.16 -3.27
N PRO A 174 -35.27 -16.70 -4.51
CA PRO A 174 -35.00 -18.12 -4.73
C PRO A 174 -33.63 -18.59 -4.22
N LEU A 175 -32.67 -17.67 -4.09
CA LEU A 175 -31.32 -17.93 -3.60
C LEU A 175 -31.21 -17.61 -2.10
N LEU A 176 -31.55 -16.39 -1.71
CA LEU A 176 -31.36 -15.88 -0.35
C LEU A 176 -32.46 -16.34 0.61
N GLY A 177 -33.62 -16.75 0.11
CA GLY A 177 -34.80 -17.02 0.93
C GLY A 177 -35.46 -15.74 1.47
N GLN A 178 -36.23 -15.91 2.54
CA GLN A 178 -36.94 -14.81 3.21
C GLN A 178 -36.01 -13.98 4.10
N GLU A 179 -36.38 -12.73 4.31
CA GLU A 179 -35.77 -11.87 5.32
C GLU A 179 -35.94 -12.43 6.76
N PRO A 180 -35.08 -12.05 7.72
CA PRO A 180 -34.02 -11.04 7.61
C PRO A 180 -32.83 -11.49 6.77
N TYR A 181 -32.19 -10.52 6.11
CA TYR A 181 -30.87 -10.66 5.49
C TYR A 181 -29.79 -10.16 6.45
N PHE A 182 -28.53 -10.39 6.10
CA PHE A 182 -27.40 -9.79 6.79
C PHE A 182 -26.70 -8.79 5.87
N GLU A 183 -26.10 -7.77 6.46
CA GLU A 183 -25.19 -6.85 5.80
C GLU A 183 -23.76 -7.01 6.32
N SER A 184 -22.79 -6.66 5.48
CA SER A 184 -21.40 -6.43 5.84
C SER A 184 -20.77 -5.53 4.79
N PHE A 185 -20.03 -4.52 5.21
CA PHE A 185 -19.36 -3.61 4.28
C PHE A 185 -18.43 -4.37 3.32
N ASN A 186 -18.38 -3.94 2.05
CA ASN A 186 -17.69 -4.66 0.97
C ASN A 186 -16.19 -4.88 1.28
N VAL A 187 -15.47 -3.79 1.57
CA VAL A 187 -14.04 -3.82 1.87
C VAL A 187 -13.80 -4.45 3.24
N GLY A 188 -12.88 -5.41 3.30
CA GLY A 188 -12.54 -6.12 4.53
C GLY A 188 -13.37 -7.39 4.80
N GLN A 189 -14.28 -7.81 3.92
CA GLN A 189 -14.87 -9.14 4.08
C GLN A 189 -13.78 -10.23 3.96
N VAL A 190 -13.83 -11.20 4.87
CA VAL A 190 -12.86 -12.29 5.00
C VAL A 190 -13.57 -13.62 4.91
N TYR A 191 -13.11 -14.49 4.02
CA TYR A 191 -13.68 -15.81 3.77
C TYR A 191 -12.62 -16.87 4.02
N SER A 192 -12.95 -17.92 4.77
CA SER A 192 -12.10 -19.11 4.79
C SER A 192 -12.17 -19.81 3.43
N ARG A 193 -11.11 -20.55 3.08
CA ARG A 193 -11.14 -21.42 1.90
C ARG A 193 -12.28 -22.44 1.95
N ASN A 194 -12.64 -22.92 3.15
CA ASN A 194 -13.78 -23.82 3.34
C ASN A 194 -15.11 -23.16 2.91
N LEU A 195 -15.36 -21.92 3.33
CA LEU A 195 -16.54 -21.17 2.90
C LEU A 195 -16.54 -20.92 1.38
N VAL A 196 -15.39 -20.55 0.80
CA VAL A 196 -15.26 -20.40 -0.65
C VAL A 196 -15.67 -21.69 -1.37
N GLN A 197 -15.14 -22.84 -0.93
CA GLN A 197 -15.49 -24.14 -1.52
C GLN A 197 -16.99 -24.46 -1.36
N ARG A 198 -17.62 -24.06 -0.25
CA ARG A 198 -19.06 -24.23 -0.06
C ARG A 198 -19.89 -23.36 -1.02
N PHE A 199 -19.47 -22.13 -1.30
CA PHE A 199 -20.14 -21.32 -2.33
C PHE A 199 -20.03 -21.97 -3.72
N LEU A 200 -18.83 -22.43 -4.08
CA LEU A 200 -18.53 -22.93 -5.42
C LEU A 200 -19.12 -24.32 -5.70
N ASN A 201 -19.29 -25.15 -4.66
CA ASN A 201 -19.83 -26.51 -4.76
C ASN A 201 -21.32 -26.59 -4.37
N SER A 202 -21.97 -25.46 -4.07
CA SER A 202 -23.40 -25.41 -3.82
C SER A 202 -24.18 -25.70 -5.10
N ASP A 203 -25.28 -26.47 -4.98
CA ASP A 203 -26.24 -26.66 -6.08
C ASP A 203 -26.86 -25.33 -6.56
N GLN A 204 -26.76 -24.28 -5.75
CA GLN A 204 -27.21 -22.93 -6.08
C GLN A 204 -26.15 -22.06 -6.77
N TYR A 205 -24.91 -22.55 -6.99
CA TYR A 205 -23.82 -21.75 -7.59
C TYR A 205 -24.23 -21.11 -8.92
N SER A 206 -24.85 -21.89 -9.82
CA SER A 206 -25.26 -21.39 -11.14
C SER A 206 -26.29 -20.26 -11.03
N LEU A 207 -27.21 -20.34 -10.07
CA LEU A 207 -28.18 -19.29 -9.79
C LEU A 207 -27.50 -18.07 -9.17
N PHE A 208 -26.58 -18.27 -8.24
CA PHE A 208 -25.85 -17.18 -7.59
C PHE A 208 -25.02 -16.38 -8.59
N HIS A 209 -24.23 -17.08 -9.42
CA HIS A 209 -23.44 -16.46 -10.48
C HIS A 209 -24.33 -15.73 -11.49
N LYS A 210 -25.44 -16.35 -11.92
CA LYS A 210 -26.40 -15.71 -12.82
C LYS A 210 -26.98 -14.42 -12.23
N ASN A 211 -27.44 -14.45 -10.98
CA ASN A 211 -28.01 -13.28 -10.30
C ASN A 211 -26.97 -12.16 -10.19
N LEU A 212 -25.72 -12.47 -9.87
CA LEU A 212 -24.63 -11.49 -9.82
C LEU A 212 -24.30 -10.88 -11.20
N MET A 213 -24.47 -11.64 -12.27
CA MET A 213 -24.24 -11.17 -13.64
C MET A 213 -25.39 -10.28 -14.17
N GLU A 214 -26.61 -10.53 -13.72
CA GLU A 214 -27.83 -9.88 -14.25
C GLU A 214 -28.36 -8.74 -13.38
N THR A 215 -27.90 -8.62 -12.13
CA THR A 215 -28.34 -7.58 -11.20
C THR A 215 -27.93 -6.18 -11.67
N GLU A 216 -28.83 -5.22 -11.46
CA GLU A 216 -28.59 -3.79 -11.57
C GLU A 216 -28.62 -3.11 -10.20
N ALA A 217 -28.97 -3.85 -9.14
CA ALA A 217 -29.03 -3.36 -7.78
C ALA A 217 -27.64 -2.93 -7.25
N PHE A 218 -27.59 -1.73 -6.69
CA PHE A 218 -26.37 -1.14 -6.16
C PHE A 218 -25.97 -1.77 -4.81
N GLY A 219 -24.70 -2.15 -4.68
CA GLY A 219 -24.07 -2.58 -3.43
C GLY A 219 -24.56 -3.95 -2.93
N VAL A 220 -24.96 -4.85 -3.85
CA VAL A 220 -25.41 -6.19 -3.48
C VAL A 220 -24.31 -7.04 -2.84
N ASP A 221 -23.03 -6.73 -3.08
CA ASP A 221 -21.86 -7.31 -2.39
C ASP A 221 -21.91 -7.15 -0.87
N GLU A 222 -22.57 -6.09 -0.38
CA GLU A 222 -22.74 -5.88 1.06
C GLU A 222 -23.80 -6.79 1.68
N LEU A 223 -24.59 -7.50 0.88
CA LEU A 223 -25.73 -8.32 1.36
C LEU A 223 -25.58 -9.80 1.00
N VAL A 224 -25.25 -10.09 -0.26
CA VAL A 224 -25.45 -11.44 -0.83
C VAL A 224 -24.46 -12.45 -0.30
N PHE A 225 -23.18 -12.08 -0.13
CA PHE A 225 -22.15 -13.01 0.37
C PHE A 225 -22.35 -13.34 1.86
N VAL A 226 -22.60 -12.32 2.68
CA VAL A 226 -22.86 -12.51 4.12
C VAL A 226 -24.17 -13.25 4.36
N THR A 227 -25.23 -12.94 3.60
CA THR A 227 -26.52 -13.64 3.70
C THR A 227 -26.37 -15.09 3.24
N MET A 228 -25.68 -15.36 2.13
CA MET A 228 -25.43 -16.73 1.68
C MET A 228 -24.60 -17.53 2.69
N THR A 229 -23.67 -16.88 3.40
CA THR A 229 -22.92 -17.51 4.50
C THR A 229 -23.86 -17.99 5.60
N ASP A 230 -24.77 -17.13 6.05
CA ASP A 230 -25.83 -17.48 7.01
C ASP A 230 -26.72 -18.63 6.48
N ARG A 231 -27.15 -18.57 5.21
CA ARG A 231 -27.97 -19.63 4.59
C ARG A 231 -27.27 -20.98 4.47
N LEU A 232 -25.94 -20.98 4.45
CA LEU A 232 -25.12 -22.20 4.54
C LEU A 232 -25.00 -22.72 5.98
N GLY A 233 -25.66 -22.10 6.96
CA GLY A 233 -25.58 -22.46 8.37
C GLY A 233 -24.23 -22.13 9.00
N ILE A 234 -23.50 -21.17 8.43
CA ILE A 234 -22.24 -20.67 8.97
C ILE A 234 -22.51 -19.41 9.77
N GLN A 235 -21.94 -19.36 10.98
CA GLN A 235 -22.02 -18.16 11.81
C GLN A 235 -21.24 -17.01 11.17
N VAL A 236 -21.90 -15.87 11.02
CA VAL A 236 -21.28 -14.63 10.55
C VAL A 236 -20.73 -13.84 11.73
N HIS A 237 -19.52 -13.29 11.60
CA HIS A 237 -18.84 -12.57 12.68
C HIS A 237 -18.47 -11.15 12.27
N PRO A 238 -18.72 -10.13 13.10
CA PRO A 238 -18.23 -8.78 12.84
C PRO A 238 -16.74 -8.67 13.20
N TYR A 239 -16.08 -7.69 12.59
CA TYR A 239 -14.78 -7.17 13.05
C TYR A 239 -14.88 -6.64 14.49
N GLN A 240 -13.75 -6.57 15.18
CA GLN A 240 -13.65 -5.76 16.40
C GLN A 240 -13.92 -4.29 16.05
N GLU A 241 -14.70 -3.60 16.87
CA GLU A 241 -15.21 -2.25 16.58
C GLU A 241 -14.08 -1.25 16.32
N ASP A 242 -13.00 -1.32 17.09
CA ASP A 242 -11.84 -0.44 16.89
C ASP A 242 -11.17 -0.66 15.53
N VAL A 243 -11.03 -1.91 15.08
CA VAL A 243 -10.44 -2.21 13.76
C VAL A 243 -11.41 -1.82 12.64
N ALA A 244 -12.71 -2.04 12.84
CA ALA A 244 -13.75 -1.65 11.88
C ALA A 244 -13.83 -0.12 11.70
N SER A 245 -13.47 0.67 12.73
CA SER A 245 -13.64 2.13 12.70
C SER A 245 -12.82 2.86 11.64
N THR A 246 -11.80 2.21 11.07
CA THR A 246 -10.99 2.76 9.97
C THR A 246 -11.38 2.23 8.59
N ILE A 247 -12.48 1.48 8.48
CA ILE A 247 -12.98 0.92 7.23
C ILE A 247 -14.43 1.35 7.03
N ARG A 248 -14.67 2.30 6.11
CA ARG A 248 -15.99 2.91 5.86
C ARG A 248 -16.21 3.26 4.38
N TYR A 249 -17.45 3.54 3.98
CA TYR A 249 -17.74 4.01 2.62
C TYR A 249 -17.23 5.44 2.38
N ARG A 250 -17.61 6.39 3.24
CA ARG A 250 -17.23 7.82 3.18
C ARG A 250 -17.38 8.43 4.59
N PRO A 251 -16.74 9.59 4.86
CA PRO A 251 -15.80 10.34 4.01
C PRO A 251 -14.44 9.63 3.87
N HIS A 252 -13.57 10.12 2.97
CA HIS A 252 -12.18 9.67 2.90
C HIS A 252 -11.43 10.12 4.17
N PHE A 253 -10.42 9.37 4.60
CA PHE A 253 -9.61 9.73 5.78
C PHE A 253 -8.68 10.90 5.49
N PRO A 254 -8.86 12.06 6.15
CA PRO A 254 -7.84 13.10 6.20
C PRO A 254 -6.67 12.68 7.12
N LEU A 255 -5.55 13.39 7.00
CA LEU A 255 -4.30 13.06 7.70
C LEU A 255 -4.45 13.14 9.22
N ASP A 256 -5.10 14.19 9.72
CA ASP A 256 -5.36 14.42 11.14
C ASP A 256 -6.18 13.29 11.76
N GLU A 257 -7.23 12.83 11.08
CA GLU A 257 -8.03 11.69 11.54
C GLU A 257 -7.22 10.39 11.53
N MET A 258 -6.40 10.13 10.49
CA MET A 258 -5.53 8.95 10.47
C MET A 258 -4.52 8.97 11.63
N VAL A 259 -3.86 10.10 11.86
CA VAL A 259 -2.92 10.29 12.98
C VAL A 259 -3.61 10.06 14.32
N HIS A 260 -4.82 10.60 14.50
CA HIS A 260 -5.63 10.34 15.68
C HIS A 260 -5.86 8.83 15.91
N TYR A 261 -6.26 8.08 14.88
CA TYR A 261 -6.46 6.63 14.99
C TYR A 261 -5.16 5.88 15.30
N LEU A 262 -4.06 6.23 14.64
CA LEU A 262 -2.75 5.60 14.91
C LEU A 262 -2.29 5.82 16.36
N ASN A 263 -2.61 6.98 16.94
CA ASN A 263 -2.28 7.32 18.32
C ASN A 263 -3.19 6.64 19.35
N GLN A 264 -4.49 6.58 19.08
CA GLN A 264 -5.50 6.18 20.08
C GLN A 264 -5.89 4.70 19.97
N LYS A 265 -5.75 4.09 18.79
CA LYS A 265 -6.28 2.75 18.50
C LYS A 265 -5.19 1.86 17.89
N PRO A 266 -4.46 1.08 18.70
CA PRO A 266 -3.31 0.30 18.24
C PRO A 266 -3.67 -0.80 17.21
N GLY A 267 -4.95 -1.18 17.12
CA GLY A 267 -5.48 -2.17 16.18
C GLY A 267 -5.93 -1.61 14.82
N CYS A 268 -5.76 -0.32 14.55
CA CYS A 268 -6.10 0.29 13.27
C CYS A 268 -4.97 0.11 12.25
N TYR A 269 -5.04 -0.96 11.46
CA TYR A 269 -4.02 -1.27 10.44
C TYR A 269 -4.39 -0.77 9.05
N LEU A 270 -5.66 -0.93 8.66
CA LEU A 270 -6.20 -0.69 7.32
C LEU A 270 -7.11 0.54 7.36
N PHE A 271 -6.87 1.48 6.46
CA PHE A 271 -7.66 2.69 6.27
C PHE A 271 -8.36 2.64 4.91
N HIS A 272 -9.68 2.70 4.91
CA HIS A 272 -10.49 2.82 3.70
C HIS A 272 -11.67 3.78 3.95
N PRO A 273 -11.82 4.83 3.13
CA PRO A 273 -11.10 5.09 1.88
C PRO A 273 -10.04 6.20 2.01
N VAL A 274 -8.97 6.12 1.21
CA VAL A 274 -7.96 7.16 1.05
C VAL A 274 -7.96 7.63 -0.41
N TYR A 275 -7.92 8.95 -0.64
CA TYR A 275 -8.06 9.48 -1.99
C TYR A 275 -7.03 8.87 -2.96
N ARG A 276 -7.51 8.53 -4.16
CA ARG A 276 -6.69 8.02 -5.28
C ARG A 276 -5.97 9.14 -6.02
N LYS A 277 -5.21 9.95 -5.27
CA LYS A 277 -4.36 11.02 -5.77
C LYS A 277 -3.00 10.89 -5.11
N MET A 278 -1.92 10.84 -5.89
CA MET A 278 -0.59 10.59 -5.34
C MET A 278 -0.12 11.65 -4.32
N LYS A 279 -0.55 12.92 -4.47
CA LYS A 279 -0.28 14.01 -3.50
C LYS A 279 -1.43 14.26 -2.50
N ASP A 280 -2.32 13.29 -2.33
CA ASP A 280 -3.20 13.29 -1.15
C ASP A 280 -2.35 13.20 0.12
N GLU A 281 -2.68 13.98 1.15
CA GLU A 281 -1.87 14.10 2.37
C GLU A 281 -1.71 12.77 3.08
N THR A 282 -2.83 12.08 3.31
CA THR A 282 -2.87 10.79 3.98
C THR A 282 -2.08 9.75 3.19
N ARG A 283 -2.31 9.64 1.88
CA ARG A 283 -1.56 8.71 1.02
C ARG A 283 -0.06 9.02 0.99
N ALA A 284 0.31 10.29 0.89
CA ALA A 284 1.70 10.70 0.89
C ALA A 284 2.39 10.38 2.22
N ALA A 285 1.73 10.66 3.35
CA ALA A 285 2.25 10.32 4.67
C ALA A 285 2.47 8.81 4.82
N VAL A 286 1.50 7.98 4.43
CA VAL A 286 1.61 6.51 4.48
C VAL A 286 2.77 6.00 3.60
N ARG A 287 2.96 6.56 2.41
CA ARG A 287 4.07 6.19 1.53
C ARG A 287 5.43 6.59 2.11
N GLU A 288 5.54 7.76 2.73
CA GLU A 288 6.79 8.15 3.38
C GLU A 288 7.05 7.32 4.65
N LEU A 289 6.02 6.98 5.44
CA LEU A 289 6.12 6.03 6.56
C LEU A 289 6.65 4.68 6.06
N MET A 290 6.08 4.14 4.98
CA MET A 290 6.53 2.90 4.36
C MET A 290 8.02 2.95 3.97
N LYS A 291 8.48 4.05 3.36
CA LYS A 291 9.91 4.21 3.05
C LYS A 291 10.76 4.14 4.30
N ARG A 292 10.33 4.77 5.40
CA ARG A 292 11.03 4.73 6.69
C ARG A 292 11.08 3.32 7.29
N GLU A 293 9.97 2.61 7.31
CA GLU A 293 9.91 1.22 7.79
C GLU A 293 10.90 0.33 7.02
N ILE A 294 10.87 0.41 5.69
CA ILE A 294 11.85 -0.30 4.84
C ILE A 294 13.26 0.15 5.19
N GLN A 295 13.54 1.40 5.54
CA GLN A 295 14.91 1.80 5.90
C GLN A 295 15.38 1.31 7.28
N TYR A 296 14.48 1.12 8.23
CA TYR A 296 14.85 0.77 9.60
C TYR A 296 14.94 -0.74 9.87
N ASP A 297 14.14 -1.54 9.17
CA ASP A 297 14.03 -2.97 9.45
C ASP A 297 14.78 -3.83 8.41
N PRO A 298 15.89 -4.50 8.78
CA PRO A 298 16.68 -5.32 7.86
C PRO A 298 15.93 -6.52 7.27
N ASP A 299 14.92 -7.07 7.97
CA ASP A 299 14.15 -8.21 7.51
C ASP A 299 13.04 -7.74 6.54
N ILE A 300 12.40 -6.60 6.79
CA ILE A 300 11.49 -5.95 5.83
C ILE A 300 12.28 -5.57 4.58
N GLN A 301 13.48 -5.02 4.75
CA GLN A 301 14.41 -4.83 3.65
C GLN A 301 14.60 -6.15 2.95
N GLU A 302 15.10 -7.19 3.61
CA GLU A 302 15.44 -8.45 2.96
C GLU A 302 14.23 -9.09 2.26
N SER A 303 13.02 -8.95 2.80
CA SER A 303 11.77 -9.39 2.15
C SER A 303 11.47 -8.54 0.91
N PHE A 304 11.54 -7.21 1.00
CA PHE A 304 11.37 -6.29 -0.13
C PHE A 304 12.47 -6.51 -1.19
N ILE A 305 13.64 -6.93 -0.76
CA ILE A 305 14.84 -7.22 -1.54
C ILE A 305 14.78 -8.58 -2.23
N ASN A 306 14.36 -9.62 -1.53
CA ASN A 306 14.33 -10.96 -2.11
C ASN A 306 13.10 -11.14 -2.99
N LYS A 307 12.04 -10.36 -2.75
CA LYS A 307 10.87 -10.27 -3.62
C LYS A 307 11.06 -9.26 -4.75
N ASP A 308 11.82 -8.16 -4.56
CA ASP A 308 12.01 -7.10 -5.56
C ASP A 308 13.44 -6.47 -5.76
N LEU A 309 14.45 -6.60 -4.84
CA LEU A 309 15.96 -6.51 -4.98
C LEU A 309 16.77 -5.67 -3.92
N GLY A 310 17.80 -6.26 -3.26
CA GLY A 310 19.06 -5.68 -2.63
C GLY A 310 19.14 -4.80 -1.33
N ARG A 311 20.09 -5.07 -0.39
CA ARG A 311 20.28 -4.42 0.98
C ARG A 311 20.17 -2.88 0.99
N PHE A 312 19.26 -2.32 1.81
CA PHE A 312 18.83 -0.90 1.92
C PHE A 312 18.30 -0.21 0.63
N PRO A 313 17.22 -0.69 -0.01
CA PRO A 313 16.81 -0.17 -1.30
C PRO A 313 15.94 1.08 -1.19
N TYR A 314 16.38 2.18 -1.81
CA TYR A 314 15.47 3.12 -2.45
C TYR A 314 15.16 2.60 -3.85
N MET A 315 13.94 2.12 -4.03
CA MET A 315 13.40 1.78 -5.34
C MET A 315 12.97 3.06 -6.05
N ILE A 316 13.57 3.33 -7.21
CA ILE A 316 13.13 4.40 -8.10
C ILE A 316 12.54 3.76 -9.35
N ARG A 317 11.23 3.93 -9.55
CA ARG A 317 10.55 3.53 -10.78
C ARG A 317 10.57 4.69 -11.77
N ARG A 318 11.40 4.60 -12.81
CA ARG A 318 11.53 5.68 -13.80
C ARG A 318 10.64 5.46 -15.00
N LYS A 319 9.91 6.49 -15.43
CA LYS A 319 9.16 6.47 -16.69
C LYS A 319 9.97 7.17 -17.78
N LYS A 320 10.66 6.41 -18.64
CA LYS A 320 11.34 6.96 -19.83
C LYS A 320 10.47 6.83 -21.08
N ASN A 321 10.76 7.61 -22.12
CA ASN A 321 10.07 7.59 -23.42
C ASN A 321 10.02 6.20 -24.12
N LYS A 322 10.77 5.20 -23.63
CA LYS A 322 10.85 3.83 -24.17
C LYS A 322 10.45 2.71 -23.18
N GLY A 323 9.85 3.05 -22.05
CA GLY A 323 9.41 2.09 -21.03
C GLY A 323 9.79 2.48 -19.61
N THR A 324 9.38 1.66 -18.64
CA THR A 324 9.75 1.83 -17.23
C THR A 324 11.09 1.14 -16.95
N VAL A 325 12.03 1.86 -16.32
CA VAL A 325 13.31 1.30 -15.86
C VAL A 325 13.32 1.33 -14.34
N MET A 326 13.66 0.19 -13.74
CA MET A 326 13.84 0.05 -12.29
C MET A 326 15.30 0.31 -11.93
N GLU A 327 15.51 1.23 -11.00
CA GLU A 327 16.83 1.58 -10.48
C GLU A 327 16.82 1.56 -8.95
N TRP A 328 17.95 1.20 -8.34
CA TRP A 328 18.07 0.96 -6.90
C TRP A 328 19.23 1.78 -6.34
N ILE A 329 19.04 2.40 -5.16
CA ILE A 329 20.09 3.10 -4.42
C ILE A 329 20.10 2.65 -2.97
N ALA A 330 21.28 2.39 -2.43
CA ALA A 330 21.46 2.00 -1.03
C ALA A 330 22.62 2.72 -0.36
N ALA A 331 22.56 2.80 0.97
CA ALA A 331 23.70 3.18 1.79
C ALA A 331 24.59 1.96 2.05
N SER A 332 25.91 2.16 2.02
CA SER A 332 26.92 1.19 2.43
C SER A 332 27.62 1.66 3.69
N GLU A 333 27.89 0.74 4.62
CA GLU A 333 28.68 1.05 5.81
C GLU A 333 30.16 1.31 5.51
N GLU A 334 30.67 0.83 4.36
CA GLU A 334 32.08 0.89 3.98
C GLU A 334 32.34 1.71 2.71
N GLU A 335 31.42 1.69 1.74
CA GLU A 335 31.61 2.17 0.36
C GLU A 335 30.81 3.45 0.02
N GLY A 336 30.19 4.11 1.01
CA GLY A 336 29.35 5.29 0.77
C GLY A 336 27.95 4.93 0.27
N LEU A 337 27.65 5.16 -1.01
CA LEU A 337 26.38 4.82 -1.64
C LEU A 337 26.58 3.76 -2.74
N LEU A 338 25.61 2.88 -2.90
CA LEU A 338 25.58 1.82 -3.90
C LEU A 338 24.40 2.04 -4.84
N TYR A 339 24.60 1.79 -6.13
CA TYR A 339 23.56 1.92 -7.14
C TYR A 339 23.50 0.71 -8.06
N TRP A 340 22.29 0.30 -8.42
CA TRP A 340 22.03 -0.73 -9.42
C TRP A 340 21.00 -0.26 -10.44
N LYS A 341 21.07 -0.81 -11.65
CA LYS A 341 20.08 -0.57 -12.70
C LYS A 341 19.68 -1.83 -13.42
N VAL A 342 18.41 -1.93 -13.78
CA VAL A 342 17.90 -3.00 -14.63
C VAL A 342 17.93 -2.56 -16.10
N LYS A 343 18.53 -3.38 -16.97
CA LYS A 343 18.48 -3.18 -18.42
C LYS A 343 18.16 -4.50 -19.10
N SER A 344 17.07 -4.53 -19.88
CA SER A 344 16.57 -5.74 -20.55
C SER A 344 16.38 -6.93 -19.60
N GLY A 345 15.86 -6.68 -18.39
CA GLY A 345 15.64 -7.71 -17.37
C GLY A 345 16.88 -8.14 -16.58
N ILE A 346 18.06 -7.62 -16.91
CA ILE A 346 19.32 -7.95 -16.22
C ILE A 346 19.68 -6.81 -15.25
N LEU A 347 20.00 -7.16 -14.01
CA LEU A 347 20.50 -6.23 -12.99
C LEU A 347 22.01 -6.00 -13.15
N TYR A 348 22.43 -4.74 -13.19
CA TYR A 348 23.83 -4.33 -13.25
C TYR A 348 24.19 -3.51 -12.00
N GLY A 349 25.33 -3.81 -11.38
CA GLY A 349 25.85 -3.14 -10.17
C GLY A 349 26.45 -4.16 -9.17
N PRO A 350 26.75 -3.76 -7.92
CA PRO A 350 26.69 -2.39 -7.44
C PRO A 350 27.74 -1.50 -8.09
N TYR A 351 27.36 -0.27 -8.40
CA TYR A 351 28.30 0.82 -8.66
C TYR A 351 28.38 1.66 -7.39
N SER A 352 29.56 1.76 -6.76
CA SER A 352 29.76 2.62 -5.59
C SER A 352 30.00 4.08 -6.02
N PHE A 353 29.50 5.01 -5.22
CA PHE A 353 29.72 6.45 -5.37
C PHE A 353 29.64 7.17 -4.02
N GLY A 354 30.21 8.37 -3.96
CA GLY A 354 30.39 9.08 -2.70
C GLY A 354 31.43 8.40 -1.80
N SER A 355 31.50 8.84 -0.55
CA SER A 355 32.40 8.24 0.45
C SER A 355 31.90 8.53 1.87
N GLY A 356 32.40 7.76 2.84
CA GLY A 356 32.06 7.92 4.25
C GLY A 356 30.83 7.12 4.68
N LYS A 357 30.64 6.99 5.99
CA LYS A 357 29.55 6.20 6.56
C LYS A 357 28.23 6.95 6.42
N VAL A 358 27.42 6.55 5.43
CA VAL A 358 26.06 7.06 5.24
C VAL A 358 25.17 6.52 6.34
N SER A 359 24.61 7.42 7.14
CA SER A 359 23.77 7.12 8.31
C SER A 359 22.33 7.64 8.16
N GLY A 360 22.00 8.15 6.96
CA GLY A 360 20.66 8.56 6.57
C GLY A 360 20.59 8.80 5.08
N LEU A 361 19.45 8.50 4.46
CA LEU A 361 19.30 8.53 3.00
C LEU A 361 17.87 8.90 2.63
N SER A 362 17.69 9.70 1.59
CA SER A 362 16.43 9.92 0.88
C SER A 362 16.68 10.20 -0.59
N VAL A 363 15.82 9.67 -1.45
CA VAL A 363 16.04 9.60 -2.89
C VAL A 363 14.76 9.91 -3.63
N LEU A 364 14.85 10.65 -4.74
CA LEU A 364 13.74 10.88 -5.66
C LEU A 364 14.20 10.94 -7.13
N GLU A 365 13.30 10.56 -8.04
CA GLU A 365 13.38 10.99 -9.43
C GLU A 365 12.69 12.36 -9.55
N THR A 366 13.34 13.30 -10.23
CA THR A 366 12.77 14.63 -10.45
C THR A 366 12.08 14.76 -11.80
N SER A 367 11.26 15.82 -11.91
CA SER A 367 10.79 16.31 -13.20
C SER A 367 11.91 16.72 -14.17
N TYR A 368 13.14 16.93 -13.68
CA TYR A 368 14.31 17.25 -14.52
C TYR A 368 14.94 16.01 -15.15
N GLY A 369 14.48 14.80 -14.78
CA GLY A 369 14.98 13.53 -15.31
C GLY A 369 16.17 12.95 -14.54
N ASN A 370 16.72 13.70 -13.58
CA ASN A 370 17.81 13.23 -12.72
C ASN A 370 17.29 12.39 -11.56
N ILE A 371 18.15 11.49 -11.09
CA ILE A 371 18.02 10.92 -9.76
C ILE A 371 18.77 11.80 -8.78
N GLU A 372 18.09 12.17 -7.71
CA GLU A 372 18.59 13.07 -6.69
C GLU A 372 18.60 12.35 -5.34
N VAL A 373 19.68 12.53 -4.59
CA VAL A 373 19.93 11.83 -3.33
C VAL A 373 20.36 12.83 -2.27
N ILE A 374 19.66 12.84 -1.15
CA ILE A 374 20.11 13.52 0.07
C ILE A 374 20.57 12.44 1.04
N CYS A 375 21.79 12.55 1.53
CA CYS A 375 22.32 11.62 2.51
C CYS A 375 22.92 12.35 3.70
N ARG A 376 22.89 11.68 4.86
CA ARG A 376 23.55 12.11 6.08
C ARG A 376 24.86 11.36 6.24
N ILE A 377 25.98 12.08 6.17
CA ILE A 377 27.33 11.56 6.43
C ILE A 377 27.82 12.21 7.73
N GLY A 378 27.95 11.42 8.79
CA GLY A 378 28.17 11.97 10.13
C GLY A 378 26.97 12.83 10.59
N THR A 379 27.20 14.12 10.87
CA THR A 379 26.14 15.10 11.20
C THR A 379 25.81 16.04 10.05
N SER A 380 26.38 15.80 8.87
CA SER A 380 26.24 16.67 7.70
C SER A 380 25.27 16.11 6.66
N LEU A 381 24.53 16.98 5.97
CA LEU A 381 23.76 16.59 4.78
C LEU A 381 24.50 16.95 3.50
N VAL A 382 24.54 15.99 2.59
CA VAL A 382 25.18 16.11 1.27
C VAL A 382 24.17 15.70 0.20
N HIS A 383 24.12 16.49 -0.87
CA HIS A 383 23.29 16.21 -2.04
C HIS A 383 24.14 15.60 -3.16
N PHE A 384 23.70 14.45 -3.68
CA PHE A 384 24.26 13.79 -4.87
C PHE A 384 23.20 13.74 -5.97
N TRP A 385 23.62 13.78 -7.22
CA TRP A 385 22.73 13.59 -8.36
C TRP A 385 23.40 12.80 -9.47
N ARG A 386 22.59 12.06 -10.22
CA ARG A 386 23.03 11.40 -11.44
C ARG A 386 22.55 12.18 -12.64
N ASP A 387 23.49 12.62 -13.46
CA ASP A 387 23.19 13.17 -14.77
C ASP A 387 22.64 12.05 -15.67
N ASP A 388 21.45 12.27 -16.26
CA ASP A 388 20.79 11.20 -17.01
C ASP A 388 21.39 10.95 -18.40
N ASP A 389 22.04 11.96 -18.98
CA ASP A 389 22.63 11.89 -20.31
C ASP A 389 23.94 11.10 -20.30
N THR A 390 24.81 11.40 -19.33
CA THR A 390 26.14 10.77 -19.17
C THR A 390 26.09 9.54 -18.28
N GLY A 391 25.15 9.49 -17.31
CA GLY A 391 25.11 8.47 -16.27
C GLY A 391 26.13 8.70 -15.14
N GLU A 392 26.84 9.83 -15.14
CA GLU A 392 27.82 10.18 -14.12
C GLU A 392 27.15 10.66 -12.82
N TRP A 393 27.78 10.33 -11.69
CA TRP A 393 27.36 10.79 -10.36
C TRP A 393 28.15 12.04 -9.97
N PHE A 394 27.43 13.03 -9.49
CA PHE A 394 27.97 14.29 -9.00
C PHE A 394 27.61 14.49 -7.52
N GLN A 395 28.45 15.25 -6.84
CA GLN A 395 28.30 15.61 -5.43
C GLN A 395 28.32 17.13 -5.31
N SER A 396 27.40 17.67 -4.51
CA SER A 396 27.38 19.09 -4.12
C SER A 396 28.22 19.34 -2.87
N ASP A 397 28.44 20.62 -2.56
CA ASP A 397 28.96 21.01 -1.26
C ASP A 397 27.99 20.60 -0.14
N THR A 398 28.55 20.36 1.05
CA THR A 398 27.77 20.13 2.26
C THR A 398 26.90 21.36 2.53
N PHE A 399 25.59 21.16 2.70
CA PHE A 399 24.64 22.27 2.87
C PHE A 399 24.00 22.35 4.27
N ALA A 400 24.21 21.33 5.10
CA ALA A 400 23.75 21.31 6.48
C ALA A 400 24.73 20.60 7.40
N GLU A 401 24.74 21.00 8.66
CA GLU A 401 25.50 20.40 9.76
C GLU A 401 24.62 20.22 11.00
N GLU A 402 25.10 19.48 12.00
CA GLU A 402 24.40 19.16 13.25
C GLU A 402 23.02 18.50 13.05
N VAL A 403 22.88 17.72 11.99
CA VAL A 403 21.69 16.92 11.68
C VAL A 403 21.77 15.55 12.36
N VAL A 404 20.62 15.08 12.86
CA VAL A 404 20.42 13.73 13.42
C VAL A 404 19.23 13.05 12.74
N GLY A 405 19.19 11.71 12.76
CA GLY A 405 18.09 10.95 12.14
C GLY A 405 18.13 10.88 10.62
N MET A 406 17.00 10.52 10.01
CA MET A 406 16.85 10.42 8.56
C MET A 406 16.44 11.77 7.95
N PRO A 407 17.08 12.24 6.87
CA PRO A 407 16.54 13.35 6.09
C PRO A 407 15.26 12.90 5.38
N SER A 408 14.29 13.78 5.21
CA SER A 408 13.14 13.63 4.30
C SER A 408 13.33 14.60 3.13
N PHE A 409 13.09 14.14 1.91
CA PHE A 409 13.39 14.90 0.70
C PHE A 409 12.27 14.78 -0.33
N ILE A 410 11.77 15.91 -0.81
CA ILE A 410 10.78 15.98 -1.89
C ILE A 410 11.15 17.05 -2.92
N GLN A 411 10.60 16.90 -4.13
CA GLN A 411 10.48 17.98 -5.09
C GLN A 411 9.07 18.57 -4.96
N SER A 412 8.98 19.86 -4.63
CA SER A 412 7.72 20.59 -4.54
C SER A 412 7.05 20.73 -5.92
N SER A 413 5.78 21.10 -5.92
CA SER A 413 5.02 21.41 -7.15
C SER A 413 5.61 22.58 -7.94
N TYR A 414 6.43 23.42 -7.30
CA TYR A 414 7.15 24.53 -7.92
C TYR A 414 8.52 24.13 -8.48
N GLY A 415 8.88 22.85 -8.45
CA GLY A 415 10.18 22.36 -8.94
C GLY A 415 11.34 22.54 -7.97
N SER A 416 11.13 23.27 -6.86
CA SER A 416 12.13 23.45 -5.81
C SER A 416 12.32 22.18 -4.98
N PHE A 417 13.55 21.94 -4.53
CA PHE A 417 13.88 20.88 -3.59
C PHE A 417 13.60 21.32 -2.17
N GLU A 418 13.03 20.42 -1.38
CA GLU A 418 12.65 20.66 0.01
C GLU A 418 13.18 19.50 0.87
N VAL A 419 13.98 19.83 1.89
CA VAL A 419 14.62 18.86 2.79
C VAL A 419 14.24 19.18 4.23
N LEU A 420 13.88 18.14 4.97
CA LEU A 420 13.58 18.23 6.41
C LEU A 420 14.42 17.21 7.16
N ALA A 421 15.02 17.58 8.29
CA ALA A 421 15.69 16.61 9.15
C ALA A 421 15.72 17.07 10.63
N PRO A 422 15.69 16.14 11.60
CA PRO A 422 15.91 16.47 12.99
C PRO A 422 17.31 17.06 13.26
N LEU A 423 17.41 17.95 14.25
CA LEU A 423 18.67 18.59 14.62
C LEU A 423 19.19 18.09 15.97
N LYS A 424 20.51 17.98 16.11
CA LYS A 424 21.20 17.57 17.34
C LYS A 424 20.89 18.49 18.53
N GLY A 425 20.69 19.77 18.26
CA GLY A 425 20.33 20.77 19.28
C GLY A 425 18.84 20.80 19.66
N GLY A 426 18.03 19.90 19.09
CA GLY A 426 16.58 19.92 19.18
C GLY A 426 15.92 20.67 18.02
N GLY A 427 14.65 20.36 17.79
CA GLY A 427 13.86 20.86 16.66
C GLY A 427 14.12 20.13 15.35
N LEU A 428 13.48 20.64 14.30
CA LEU A 428 13.61 20.21 12.92
C LEU A 428 14.21 21.35 12.11
N GLY A 429 15.19 21.03 11.26
CA GLY A 429 15.71 21.93 10.25
C GLY A 429 14.99 21.69 8.93
N HIS A 430 14.50 22.77 8.32
CA HIS A 430 14.00 22.76 6.95
C HIS A 430 14.95 23.55 6.04
N TRP A 431 15.36 22.94 4.93
CA TRP A 431 16.17 23.55 3.88
C TRP A 431 15.45 23.45 2.55
N TRP A 432 15.71 24.39 1.66
CA TRP A 432 15.16 24.37 0.32
C TRP A 432 16.14 24.90 -0.72
N ARG A 433 15.92 24.54 -1.98
CA ARG A 433 16.73 25.00 -3.12
C ARG A 433 15.84 25.28 -4.31
N ASN A 434 15.91 26.53 -4.81
CA ASN A 434 15.29 26.89 -6.09
C ASN A 434 16.14 26.35 -7.24
N ASN A 435 15.63 25.34 -7.95
CA ASN A 435 16.34 24.74 -9.07
C ASN A 435 16.30 25.58 -10.35
N ASP A 436 15.48 26.64 -10.41
CA ASP A 436 15.51 27.61 -11.52
C ASP A 436 16.61 28.67 -11.33
N ASN A 437 17.21 28.76 -10.13
CA ASN A 437 18.36 29.63 -9.89
C ASN A 437 19.64 28.97 -10.42
N PRO A 438 20.39 29.59 -11.37
CA PRO A 438 21.62 29.02 -11.94
C PRO A 438 22.73 28.70 -10.93
N GLU A 439 22.74 29.37 -9.78
CA GLU A 439 23.73 29.12 -8.72
C GLU A 439 23.33 27.95 -7.81
N HIS A 440 22.08 27.49 -7.89
CA HIS A 440 21.52 26.40 -7.08
C HIS A 440 21.85 26.47 -5.57
N PRO A 441 21.69 27.62 -4.88
CA PRO A 441 22.04 27.72 -3.47
C PRO A 441 21.00 27.00 -2.59
N TRP A 442 21.48 26.22 -1.62
CA TRP A 442 20.65 25.73 -0.52
C TRP A 442 20.41 26.86 0.49
N ILE A 443 19.15 27.00 0.92
CA ILE A 443 18.71 28.02 1.89
C ILE A 443 18.18 27.31 3.14
N GLY A 444 18.68 27.69 4.32
CA GLY A 444 18.28 27.14 5.61
C GLY A 444 19.46 27.01 6.60
N PRO A 445 19.27 26.35 7.76
CA PRO A 445 18.00 25.78 8.20
C PRO A 445 17.00 26.85 8.67
N HIS A 446 15.74 26.70 8.26
CA HIS A 446 14.61 27.27 8.98
C HIS A 446 14.23 26.29 10.09
N VAL A 447 14.56 26.64 11.34
CA VAL A 447 14.36 25.75 12.50
C VAL A 447 12.96 25.92 13.08
N PHE A 448 12.25 24.82 13.34
CA PHE A 448 10.94 24.80 13.98
C PHE A 448 10.74 23.53 14.82
N GLY A 449 9.75 23.55 15.71
CA GLY A 449 9.65 22.55 16.79
C GLY A 449 10.78 22.76 17.82
N LYS A 450 10.48 22.62 19.11
CA LYS A 450 11.48 22.85 20.19
C LYS A 450 11.99 21.55 20.82
N ASP A 451 11.28 20.46 20.58
CA ASP A 451 11.58 19.18 21.20
C ASP A 451 12.64 18.40 20.43
N HIS A 452 13.13 17.33 21.03
CA HIS A 452 14.01 16.39 20.34
C HIS A 452 13.15 15.39 19.56
N PHE A 453 13.41 15.32 18.26
CA PHE A 453 12.79 14.35 17.35
C PHE A 453 13.85 13.36 16.87
N THR A 454 13.46 12.11 16.72
CA THR A 454 14.33 11.06 16.17
C THR A 454 14.09 10.83 14.68
N ASP A 455 12.89 11.16 14.20
CA ASP A 455 12.52 11.07 12.80
C ASP A 455 11.51 12.15 12.42
N ALA A 456 11.51 12.49 11.13
CA ALA A 456 10.56 13.40 10.52
C ALA A 456 10.31 13.02 9.05
N ILE A 457 9.06 13.18 8.65
CA ILE A 457 8.59 13.00 7.28
C ILE A 457 8.13 14.36 6.77
N LEU A 458 8.51 14.67 5.52
CA LEU A 458 8.05 15.85 4.80
C LEU A 458 7.20 15.41 3.62
N ILE A 459 6.00 15.98 3.53
CA ILE A 459 5.07 15.79 2.41
C ILE A 459 4.60 17.14 1.86
N GLU A 460 4.17 17.14 0.60
CA GLU A 460 3.44 18.25 0.00
C GLU A 460 2.06 17.75 -0.45
N ASN A 461 1.02 18.49 -0.04
CA ASN A 461 -0.35 18.18 -0.40
C ASN A 461 -0.74 18.69 -1.79
N ASN A 462 -1.93 18.30 -2.26
CA ASN A 462 -2.52 18.80 -3.51
C ASN A 462 -2.74 20.33 -3.54
N SER A 463 -2.69 21.00 -2.39
CA SER A 463 -2.80 22.46 -2.24
C SER A 463 -1.45 23.18 -2.29
N SER A 464 -0.36 22.45 -2.59
CA SER A 464 1.03 22.91 -2.63
C SER A 464 1.54 23.43 -1.28
N GLN A 465 1.03 22.83 -0.20
CA GLN A 465 1.41 23.15 1.17
C GLN A 465 2.24 22.01 1.78
N LEU A 466 3.32 22.40 2.46
CA LEU A 466 4.20 21.46 3.17
C LEU A 466 3.64 21.08 4.53
N THR A 467 3.72 19.79 4.84
CA THR A 467 3.40 19.23 6.15
C THR A 467 4.55 18.35 6.62
N ALA A 468 4.95 18.53 7.87
CA ALA A 468 5.92 17.69 8.54
C ALA A 468 5.20 16.77 9.52
N VAL A 469 5.43 15.46 9.43
CA VAL A 469 4.90 14.48 10.40
C VAL A 469 6.07 13.94 11.21
N VAL A 470 5.91 13.85 12.54
CA VAL A 470 6.93 13.37 13.47
C VAL A 470 6.34 12.35 14.42
N LEU A 471 7.16 11.43 14.90
CA LEU A 471 6.83 10.54 16.01
C LEU A 471 7.57 11.01 17.26
N GLN A 472 6.84 11.30 18.33
CA GLN A 472 7.39 11.76 19.61
C GLN A 472 6.74 10.99 20.75
N ASN A 473 7.55 10.22 21.51
CA ASN A 473 7.07 9.39 22.63
C ASN A 473 5.88 8.48 22.23
N ASP A 474 6.01 7.77 21.10
CA ASP A 474 4.98 6.90 20.51
C ASP A 474 3.69 7.63 20.08
N VAL A 475 3.73 8.96 19.98
CA VAL A 475 2.61 9.79 19.50
C VAL A 475 3.02 10.49 18.20
N TYR A 476 2.28 10.22 17.13
CA TYR A 476 2.38 10.95 15.88
C TYR A 476 1.84 12.38 16.06
N LYS A 477 2.60 13.35 15.59
CA LYS A 477 2.26 14.78 15.56
C LYS A 477 2.57 15.35 14.20
N TYR A 478 1.97 16.48 13.86
CA TYR A 478 2.26 17.14 12.59
C TYR A 478 2.35 18.66 12.69
N PHE A 479 3.13 19.25 11.78
CA PHE A 479 3.27 20.68 11.59
C PHE A 479 2.87 21.03 10.16
N VAL A 480 2.26 22.20 9.97
CA VAL A 480 1.84 22.68 8.65
C VAL A 480 2.52 24.00 8.35
N ARG A 481 3.14 24.15 7.18
CA ARG A 481 3.73 25.42 6.75
C ARG A 481 2.64 26.34 6.19
N ASP A 482 2.62 27.59 6.63
CA ASP A 482 1.66 28.59 6.16
C ASP A 482 2.09 29.18 4.80
N ASP A 483 2.13 28.31 3.78
CA ASP A 483 2.63 28.59 2.43
C ASP A 483 1.87 29.67 1.67
N ARG A 484 0.70 30.08 2.17
CA ARG A 484 -0.16 31.10 1.54
C ARG A 484 -0.08 32.46 2.22
N ASN A 485 0.72 32.59 3.29
CA ASN A 485 0.79 33.83 4.05
C ASN A 485 2.16 34.03 4.70
N SER A 486 2.41 33.44 5.88
CA SER A 486 3.58 33.78 6.69
C SER A 486 4.83 32.93 6.41
N TRP A 487 4.69 31.81 5.69
CA TRP A 487 5.73 30.80 5.50
C TRP A 487 6.27 30.17 6.80
N GLN A 488 5.58 30.40 7.92
CA GLN A 488 5.93 29.83 9.21
C GLN A 488 5.39 28.42 9.35
N TRP A 489 6.11 27.57 10.08
CA TRP A 489 5.63 26.27 10.51
C TRP A 489 4.73 26.42 11.74
N LEU A 490 3.50 25.93 11.63
CA LEU A 490 2.48 25.94 12.69
C LEU A 490 2.33 24.54 13.28
N GLY A 491 2.12 24.43 14.60
CA GLY A 491 2.01 23.15 15.32
C GLY A 491 2.97 23.04 16.52
N PRO A 492 3.19 21.83 17.06
CA PRO A 492 2.63 20.56 16.58
C PRO A 492 1.13 20.44 16.86
N TYR A 493 0.43 19.74 15.99
CA TYR A 493 -0.93 19.23 16.17
C TYR A 493 -0.90 17.72 16.44
N GLU A 494 -1.92 17.20 17.12
CA GLU A 494 -2.08 15.79 17.50
C GLU A 494 -3.28 15.14 16.80
#